data_AF-A0A3N9P3V4-F1
#
_entry.id   AF-A0A3N9P3V4-F1
#
_cell.length_a   1.000
_cell.length_b   1.000
_cell.length_c   1.000
_cell.angle_alpha   90.00
_cell.angle_beta   90.00
_cell.angle_gamma   90.00
#
_symmetry.space_group_name_H-M   'P 1'
#
loop_
_entity.id
_entity.type
_entity.pdbx_description
1 polymer ?
#
loop_
_entity_poly.entity_id
_entity_poly.type
_entity_poly.pdbx_seq_one_letter_code
_entity_poly.pdbx_strand_id
1 'polypeptide(L)'
;MNGAYYFNAPSVKAGRVVPGALSREETLDLLCSDPILIKRPLMNTGSQLLAGFDSEYLKEIGLCEVPSGYNTGCQMNDQGSACPSSQS
;
A
#
# COMPACT_ATOMS: atom_id res chain seq x y z
N MET A 1 -13.49 12.39 -3.62
CA MET A 1 -12.30 11.80 -2.95
C MET A 1 -11.66 10.74 -3.84
N ASN A 2 -11.16 11.12 -5.02
CA ASN A 2 -10.74 10.13 -6.03
C ASN A 2 -9.38 9.48 -5.73
N GLY A 3 -8.56 10.09 -4.86
CA GLY A 3 -7.22 9.61 -4.54
C GLY A 3 -7.15 8.36 -3.65
N ALA A 4 -8.25 7.97 -3.00
CA ALA A 4 -8.26 6.87 -2.03
C ALA A 4 -8.47 5.48 -2.65
N TYR A 5 -8.92 5.40 -3.91
CA TYR A 5 -9.28 4.12 -4.55
C TYR A 5 -8.08 3.42 -5.21
N TYR A 6 -8.03 2.09 -5.07
CA TYR A 6 -7.13 1.22 -5.81
C TYR A 6 -7.79 0.77 -7.12
N PHE A 7 -7.46 1.43 -8.23
CA PHE A 7 -8.06 1.16 -9.54
C PHE A 7 -7.87 -0.26 -10.08
N ASN A 8 -6.87 -0.97 -9.54
CA ASN A 8 -6.62 -2.36 -9.89
C ASN A 8 -7.41 -3.36 -9.05
N ALA A 9 -8.22 -2.91 -8.09
CA ALA A 9 -9.11 -3.76 -7.33
C ALA A 9 -10.09 -4.50 -8.28
N PRO A 10 -10.37 -5.80 -8.05
CA PRO A 10 -11.20 -6.59 -8.96
C PRO A 10 -12.59 -5.99 -9.23
N SER A 11 -13.23 -5.42 -8.20
CA SER A 11 -14.54 -4.78 -8.28
C SER A 11 -14.53 -3.48 -9.09
N VAL A 12 -13.44 -2.71 -9.04
CA VAL A 12 -13.25 -1.51 -9.87
C VAL A 12 -12.98 -1.90 -11.32
N LYS A 13 -12.07 -2.85 -11.56
CA LYS A 13 -11.78 -3.37 -12.91
C LYS A 13 -13.01 -3.97 -13.60
N ALA A 14 -13.90 -4.59 -12.84
CA ALA A 14 -15.15 -5.14 -13.34
C ALA A 14 -16.29 -4.10 -13.46
N GLY A 15 -16.04 -2.83 -13.14
CA GLY A 15 -17.03 -1.75 -13.21
C GLY A 15 -18.14 -1.81 -12.15
N ARG A 16 -18.04 -2.71 -11.16
CA ARG A 16 -19.02 -2.80 -10.06
C ARG A 16 -18.87 -1.68 -9.05
N VAL A 17 -17.67 -1.11 -8.93
CA VAL A 17 -17.38 0.07 -8.13
C VAL A 17 -16.86 1.15 -9.06
N VAL A 18 -17.48 2.34 -9.03
CA VAL A 18 -17.07 3.51 -9.82
C VAL A 18 -16.49 4.55 -8.87
N PRO A 19 -15.16 4.71 -8.80
CA PRO A 19 -14.52 5.73 -7.96
C PRO A 19 -15.06 7.13 -8.25
N GLY A 20 -15.48 7.84 -7.20
CA GLY A 20 -16.00 9.21 -7.31
C GLY A 20 -17.49 9.33 -7.62
N ALA A 21 -18.21 8.21 -7.80
CA ALA A 21 -19.66 8.22 -8.00
C ALA A 21 -20.48 8.38 -6.71
N LEU A 22 -19.88 8.07 -5.56
CA LEU A 22 -20.52 8.13 -4.23
C LEU A 22 -20.16 9.42 -3.50
N SER A 23 -20.99 9.80 -2.52
CA SER A 23 -20.66 10.86 -1.56
C SER A 23 -19.42 10.51 -0.73
N ARG A 24 -18.93 11.48 0.06
CA ARG A 24 -17.78 11.27 0.94
C ARG A 24 -18.05 10.20 1.98
N GLU A 25 -19.22 10.26 2.61
CA GLU A 25 -19.64 9.37 3.69
C GLU A 25 -19.83 7.95 3.16
N GLU A 26 -20.57 7.79 2.07
CA GLU A 26 -20.76 6.50 1.40
C GLU A 26 -19.44 5.91 0.90
N THR A 27 -18.53 6.76 0.39
CA THR A 27 -17.19 6.32 0.00
C THR A 27 -16.43 5.77 1.21
N LEU A 28 -16.47 6.45 2.36
CA LEU A 28 -15.77 5.99 3.56
C LEU A 28 -16.36 4.67 4.06
N ASP A 29 -17.68 4.56 4.12
CA ASP A 29 -18.36 3.32 4.52
C ASP A 29 -18.00 2.17 3.58
N LEU A 30 -18.01 2.40 2.26
CA LEU A 30 -17.60 1.42 1.27
C LEU A 30 -16.14 0.99 1.46
N LEU A 31 -15.22 1.95 1.58
CA LEU A 31 -13.78 1.66 1.75
C LEU A 31 -13.50 0.91 3.06
N CYS A 32 -14.22 1.23 4.14
CA CYS A 32 -14.13 0.53 5.42
C CYS A 32 -14.72 -0.89 5.34
N SER A 33 -15.81 -1.08 4.60
CA SER A 33 -16.45 -2.38 4.41
C SER A 33 -15.69 -3.32 3.47
N ASP A 34 -15.02 -2.78 2.44
CA ASP A 34 -14.19 -3.53 1.50
C ASP A 34 -12.77 -2.93 1.40
N PRO A 35 -11.88 -3.26 2.34
CA PRO A 35 -10.54 -2.66 2.42
C PRO A 35 -9.61 -2.97 1.23
N ILE A 36 -9.99 -3.87 0.31
CA ILE A 36 -9.21 -4.09 -0.92
C ILE A 36 -9.28 -2.90 -1.87
N LEU A 37 -10.33 -2.08 -1.74
CA LEU A 37 -10.56 -0.87 -2.52
C LEU A 37 -9.62 0.28 -2.13
N ILE A 38 -8.99 0.21 -0.96
CA ILE A 38 -8.13 1.28 -0.45
C ILE A 38 -6.76 1.24 -1.15
N LYS A 39 -6.36 2.38 -1.73
CA LYS A 39 -5.02 2.60 -2.29
C LYS A 39 -3.98 2.57 -1.17
N ARG A 40 -2.97 1.70 -1.31
CA ARG A 40 -1.90 1.49 -0.32
C ARG A 40 -0.55 2.06 -0.80
N PRO A 41 0.35 2.48 0.10
CA PRO A 41 0.17 2.52 1.57
C PRO A 41 -0.78 3.63 2.03
N LEU A 42 -1.35 3.50 3.23
CA LEU A 42 -1.89 4.66 3.95
C LEU A 42 -0.77 5.22 4.81
N MET A 43 -0.54 6.53 4.75
CA MET A 43 0.57 7.16 5.45
C MET A 43 0.13 8.43 6.17
N ASN A 44 0.68 8.64 7.36
CA ASN A 44 0.58 9.89 8.11
C ASN A 44 1.99 10.43 8.30
N THR A 45 2.29 11.58 7.68
CA THR A 45 3.61 12.24 7.74
C THR A 45 3.66 13.33 8.82
N GLY A 46 2.64 13.40 9.68
CA GLY A 46 2.40 14.48 10.64
C GLY A 46 1.81 15.74 9.98
N SER A 47 2.30 16.11 8.80
CA SER A 47 1.82 17.26 8.03
C SER A 47 0.67 16.92 7.08
N GLN A 48 0.63 15.69 6.54
CA GLN A 48 -0.43 15.24 5.63
C GLN A 48 -0.80 13.77 5.84
N LEU A 49 -2.02 13.43 5.38
CA LEU A 49 -2.51 12.06 5.26
C LEU A 49 -2.52 11.68 3.78
N LEU A 50 -1.83 10.59 3.44
CA LEU A 50 -1.70 10.09 2.08
C LEU A 50 -2.39 8.74 1.93
N ALA A 51 -3.01 8.54 0.77
CA ALA A 51 -3.42 7.23 0.28
C ALA A 51 -2.68 6.93 -1.03
N GLY A 52 -1.83 5.91 -0.99
CA GLY A 52 -0.87 5.61 -2.05
C GLY A 52 0.52 6.19 -1.80
N PHE A 53 1.38 6.00 -2.79
CA PHE A 53 2.76 6.47 -2.78
C PHE A 53 2.89 7.68 -3.71
N ASP A 54 3.13 8.86 -3.13
CA ASP A 54 3.40 10.11 -3.85
C ASP A 54 4.90 10.41 -3.78
N SER A 55 5.64 10.04 -4.83
CA SER A 55 7.11 10.11 -4.82
C SER A 55 7.64 11.54 -4.74
N GLU A 56 6.94 12.51 -5.33
CA GLU A 56 7.37 13.91 -5.32
C GLU A 56 7.21 14.48 -3.91
N TYR A 57 6.02 14.35 -3.31
CA TYR A 57 5.81 14.82 -1.94
C TYR A 57 6.71 14.12 -0.92
N LEU A 58 6.89 12.80 -1.04
CA LEU A 58 7.77 12.05 -0.14
C LEU A 58 9.23 12.48 -0.25
N LYS A 59 9.67 12.88 -1.45
CA LYS A 59 11.01 13.43 -1.66
C LYS A 59 11.15 14.82 -1.04
N GLU A 60 10.14 15.67 -1.17
CA GLU A 60 10.14 17.02 -0.56
C GLU A 60 10.27 16.96 0.97
N ILE A 61 9.69 15.96 1.62
CA ILE A 61 9.80 15.78 3.07
C ILE A 61 11.00 14.90 3.50
N GLY A 62 11.89 14.57 2.56
CA GLY A 62 13.14 13.85 2.83
C GLY A 62 13.02 12.34 3.05
N LEU A 63 11.93 11.69 2.62
CA LEU A 63 11.68 10.25 2.83
C LEU A 63 12.03 9.35 1.63
N CYS A 64 12.44 9.91 0.48
CA CYS A 64 12.81 9.13 -0.72
C CYS A 64 14.33 8.92 -0.89
N GLU A 65 15.16 9.33 0.07
CA GLU A 65 16.60 9.07 0.03
C GLU A 65 16.89 7.65 0.51
N VAL A 66 17.32 6.79 -0.41
CA VAL A 66 17.79 5.45 -0.07
C VAL A 66 19.29 5.54 0.23
N PRO A 67 19.76 5.19 1.45
CA PRO A 67 21.18 5.19 1.76
C PRO A 67 21.97 4.29 0.82
N SER A 68 23.20 4.69 0.46
CA SER A 68 24.08 3.82 -0.31
C SER A 68 24.40 2.55 0.50
N GLY A 69 24.32 1.39 -0.16
CA GLY A 69 24.49 0.08 0.50
C GLY A 69 23.18 -0.60 0.94
N TYR A 70 22.00 0.00 0.73
CA TYR A 70 20.73 -0.73 0.86
C TYR A 70 20.62 -1.78 -0.25
N ASN A 71 20.92 -3.03 0.10
CA ASN A 71 20.80 -4.17 -0.80
C ASN A 71 19.40 -4.77 -0.65
N THR A 72 18.55 -4.64 -1.68
CA THR A 72 17.21 -5.25 -1.77
C THR A 72 17.22 -6.76 -1.97
N GLY A 73 18.40 -7.38 -2.05
CA GLY A 73 18.53 -8.83 -2.09
C GLY A 73 18.16 -9.44 -0.74
N CYS A 74 17.33 -10.49 -0.75
CA CYS A 74 17.30 -11.43 0.36
C CYS A 74 18.71 -12.01 0.52
N GLN A 75 19.43 -11.58 1.55
CA GLN A 75 20.66 -12.25 1.97
C GLN A 75 20.26 -13.54 2.70
N MET A 76 19.78 -14.54 1.94
CA MET A 76 19.88 -15.93 2.39
C MET A 76 21.36 -16.30 2.33
N ASN A 77 22.13 -15.85 3.32
CA ASN A 77 23.42 -16.45 3.59
C ASN A 77 23.10 -17.75 4.35
N ASP A 78 23.07 -18.85 3.61
CA ASP A 78 22.64 -20.19 4.05
C ASP A 78 23.68 -20.82 5.01
N GLN A 79 23.96 -20.16 6.13
CA GLN A 79 24.80 -20.68 7.22
C GLN A 79 23.98 -21.09 8.45
N GLY A 80 22.64 -21.04 8.36
CA GLY A 80 21.76 -21.67 9.33
C GLY A 80 21.46 -23.09 8.86
N SER A 81 21.96 -24.10 9.56
CA SER A 81 21.56 -25.49 9.34
C SER A 81 20.03 -25.60 9.25
N ALA A 82 19.53 -26.25 8.22
CA ALA A 82 18.10 -26.44 7.98
C ALA A 82 17.35 -26.86 9.25
N CYS A 83 16.17 -26.29 9.47
CA CYS A 83 15.26 -26.73 10.53
C CYS A 83 14.97 -28.23 10.33
N PRO A 84 15.13 -29.07 11.37
CA PRO A 84 14.86 -30.50 11.23
C PRO A 84 13.39 -30.69 10.91
N SER A 85 13.11 -31.29 9.75
CA SER A 85 11.79 -31.73 9.38
C SER A 85 11.35 -32.80 10.37
N SER A 86 10.37 -32.46 11.22
CA SER A 86 9.64 -33.47 11.99
C SER A 86 8.81 -34.27 11.00
N GLN A 87 9.25 -35.50 10.71
CA GLN A 87 8.45 -36.47 9.98
C GLN A 87 7.30 -36.94 10.88
N SER A 88 6.08 -36.76 10.40
CA SER A 88 4.85 -37.40 10.90
C SER A 88 4.71 -38.81 10.35
#